data_AF-Q7NDR6-F1
#
_entry.id   AF-Q7NDR6-F1
#
_cell.length_a   1.000
_cell.length_b   1.000
_cell.length_c   1.000
_cell.angle_alpha   90.00
_cell.angle_beta   90.00
_cell.angle_gamma   90.00
#
_symmetry.space_group_name_H-M   'P 1'
#
loop_
_entity.id
_entity.type
_entity.pdbx_description
1 polymer ?
#
loop_
_entity_poly.entity_id
_entity_poly.type
_entity_poly.pdbx_seq_one_letter_code
_entity_poly.pdbx_strand_id
1 'polypeptide(L)'
;MRQRTLLLLLVAVVIVGSILIVATRPTVLGLDLQGGSQLTLLAKPTDKVKTIDQEVMKGVAAVVEQRVNGLGVSEAVVQLKGSDQILVQLPGVKDPTQAERLLGDTAQLEFRKEAPNGEFEKTDLTGADLTNAFPQALQSGNGWEVALEFTGPGGEKFARITRELAGTGRRLGVFLDEKPISTPTVGVEFVDRGITGGKAVITGNFSAQEASELGIKLKAGALPVPVEIIENRTVSATLGADSVRQSLYTGIAGTLLVFIFMVAYYRLPGLIADMALIIYGLSTFAIFKLIPVTLTLPGIAGFILSIGMAVDANVLIFERTKEELRAGKQLFTAVEAGFSRAFTSIFDSHATSLISCAVLFWLGTGLVKGFALTLAIGLIVNLFTSVTCSRTFLLTILNFPALRKPALFGVSDVPAKAVRP
;
A
#
# COMPACT_ATOMS: atom_id res chain seq x y z
N MET A 1 12.85 34.51 -22.73
CA MET A 1 13.87 33.43 -22.65
C MET A 1 14.00 32.84 -21.25
N ARG A 2 14.22 33.64 -20.19
CA ARG A 2 14.44 33.17 -18.80
C ARG A 2 13.39 32.16 -18.27
N GLN A 3 12.10 32.42 -18.49
CA GLN A 3 11.01 31.52 -18.03
C GLN A 3 11.00 30.15 -18.73
N ARG A 4 11.36 30.08 -20.02
CA ARG A 4 11.43 28.80 -20.76
C ARG A 4 12.62 27.96 -20.35
N THR A 5 13.77 28.59 -20.11
CA THR A 5 14.96 27.90 -19.61
C THR A 5 14.71 27.30 -18.23
N LEU A 6 13.96 28.01 -17.37
CA LEU A 6 13.52 27.48 -16.08
C LEU A 6 12.60 26.27 -16.22
N LEU A 7 11.65 26.28 -17.18
CA LEU A 7 10.78 25.12 -17.44
C LEU A 7 11.55 23.92 -18.00
N LEU A 8 12.52 24.13 -18.90
CA LEU A 8 13.38 23.05 -19.39
C LEU A 8 14.24 22.45 -18.28
N LEU A 9 14.79 23.27 -17.38
CA LEU A 9 15.51 22.80 -16.20
C LEU A 9 14.59 22.01 -15.27
N LEU A 10 13.36 22.48 -15.05
CA LEU A 10 12.36 21.75 -14.26
C LEU A 10 12.09 20.36 -14.86
N VAL A 11 11.87 20.28 -16.18
CA VAL A 11 11.64 19.00 -16.87
C VAL A 11 12.87 18.09 -16.75
N ALA A 12 14.08 18.62 -16.90
CA ALA A 12 15.31 17.85 -16.73
C ALA A 12 15.46 17.31 -15.30
N VAL A 13 15.15 18.12 -14.29
CA VAL A 13 15.16 17.69 -12.88
C VAL A 13 14.14 16.59 -12.63
N VAL A 14 12.93 16.70 -13.19
CA VAL A 14 11.91 15.63 -13.11
C VAL A 14 12.43 14.35 -13.73
N ILE A 15 13.00 14.39 -14.94
CA ILE A 15 13.55 13.20 -15.61
C ILE A 15 14.65 12.55 -14.76
N VAL A 16 15.65 13.33 -14.33
CA VAL A 16 16.78 12.80 -13.54
C VAL A 16 16.30 12.24 -12.21
N GLY A 17 15.41 12.96 -11.51
CA GLY A 17 14.80 12.51 -10.27
C GLY A 17 14.02 11.20 -10.45
N SER A 18 13.23 11.10 -11.52
CA SER A 18 12.48 9.88 -11.83
C SER A 18 13.39 8.69 -12.12
N ILE A 19 14.47 8.87 -12.90
CA ILE A 19 15.46 7.81 -13.17
C ILE A 19 16.10 7.34 -11.86
N LEU A 20 16.53 8.28 -11.01
CA LEU A 20 17.18 7.97 -9.74
C LEU A 20 16.25 7.16 -8.82
N ILE A 21 15.00 7.58 -8.68
CA ILE A 21 13.99 6.87 -7.86
C ILE A 21 13.75 5.47 -8.42
N VAL A 22 13.58 5.35 -9.74
CA VAL A 22 13.32 4.06 -10.39
C VAL A 22 14.48 3.10 -10.21
N ALA A 23 15.73 3.58 -10.21
CA ALA A 23 16.92 2.76 -10.03
C ALA A 23 17.17 2.34 -8.56
N THR A 24 16.78 3.17 -7.58
CA THR A 24 17.16 2.99 -6.17
C THR A 24 16.08 2.37 -5.30
N ARG A 25 14.80 2.50 -5.66
CA ARG A 25 13.67 2.02 -4.83
C ARG A 25 13.07 0.72 -5.37
N PRO A 26 12.80 -0.28 -4.51
CA PRO A 26 12.11 -1.50 -4.92
C PRO A 26 10.65 -1.20 -5.27
N THR A 27 10.04 -2.05 -6.10
CA THR A 27 8.60 -2.03 -6.35
C THR A 27 7.88 -2.85 -5.30
N VAL A 28 6.79 -2.31 -4.76
CA VAL A 28 5.86 -3.06 -3.91
C VAL A 28 4.89 -3.82 -4.82
N LEU A 29 4.80 -5.14 -4.64
CA LEU A 29 3.93 -6.01 -5.44
C LEU A 29 2.73 -6.46 -4.61
N GLY A 30 1.56 -6.51 -5.24
CA GLY A 30 0.34 -7.01 -4.64
C GLY A 30 0.28 -8.53 -4.57
N LEU A 31 -0.71 -9.02 -3.83
CA LEU A 31 -1.02 -10.44 -3.67
C LEU A 31 -1.17 -11.17 -5.02
N ASP A 32 -1.77 -10.50 -5.99
CA ASP A 32 -2.02 -11.03 -7.34
C ASP A 32 -0.75 -11.13 -8.19
N LEU A 33 0.31 -10.38 -7.86
CA LEU A 33 1.60 -10.44 -8.56
C LEU A 33 2.59 -11.38 -7.86
N GLN A 34 2.66 -11.30 -6.52
CA GLN A 34 3.62 -12.05 -5.72
C GLN A 34 3.10 -13.44 -5.31
N GLY A 35 1.79 -13.66 -5.42
CA GLY A 35 1.09 -14.78 -4.78
C GLY A 35 1.00 -14.60 -3.27
N GLY A 36 0.17 -15.43 -2.63
CA GLY A 36 0.03 -15.46 -1.18
C GLY A 36 -1.34 -15.96 -0.73
N SER A 37 -1.77 -15.54 0.46
CA SER A 37 -3.06 -15.93 1.06
C SER A 37 -4.00 -14.73 1.20
N GLN A 38 -5.29 -14.95 0.92
CA GLN A 38 -6.39 -14.03 1.19
C GLN A 38 -7.38 -14.72 2.12
N LEU A 39 -7.72 -14.04 3.21
CA LEU A 39 -8.63 -14.52 4.24
C LEU A 39 -9.77 -13.52 4.42
N THR A 40 -11.00 -13.99 4.56
CA THR A 40 -12.13 -13.18 5.03
C THR A 40 -12.50 -13.66 6.42
N LEU A 41 -12.30 -12.79 7.41
CA LEU A 41 -12.64 -13.02 8.81
C LEU A 41 -14.03 -12.45 9.10
N LEU A 42 -14.87 -13.18 9.81
CA LEU A 42 -16.18 -12.76 10.31
C LEU A 42 -16.09 -12.58 11.82
N ALA A 43 -16.33 -11.37 12.30
CA ALA A 43 -16.42 -11.12 13.74
C ALA A 43 -17.73 -11.73 14.30
N LYS A 44 -17.63 -12.44 15.43
CA LYS A 44 -18.78 -13.07 16.10
C LYS A 44 -19.13 -12.34 17.40
N PRO A 45 -20.41 -12.06 17.68
CA PRO A 45 -20.81 -11.49 18.96
C PRO A 45 -20.44 -12.40 20.14
N THR A 46 -20.26 -11.81 21.31
CA THR A 46 -20.02 -12.52 22.58
C THR A 46 -21.05 -12.10 23.63
N ASP A 47 -21.08 -12.80 24.77
CA ASP A 47 -21.93 -12.41 25.91
C ASP A 47 -21.63 -10.98 26.41
N LYS A 48 -20.37 -10.53 26.25
CA LYS A 48 -19.91 -9.18 26.62
C LYS A 48 -20.19 -8.14 25.53
N VAL A 49 -20.13 -8.55 24.26
CA VAL A 49 -20.31 -7.67 23.09
C VAL A 49 -21.39 -8.25 22.19
N LYS A 50 -22.64 -7.83 22.43
CA LYS A 50 -23.83 -8.35 21.72
C LYS A 50 -24.00 -7.77 20.32
N THR A 51 -23.53 -6.55 20.10
CA THR A 51 -23.64 -5.84 18.81
C THR A 51 -22.25 -5.52 18.29
N ILE A 52 -21.98 -5.90 17.04
CA ILE A 52 -20.74 -5.58 16.34
C ILE A 52 -20.93 -4.23 15.66
N ASP A 53 -20.44 -3.18 16.32
CA ASP A 53 -20.41 -1.83 15.75
C ASP A 53 -19.07 -1.55 15.03
N GLN A 54 -18.97 -0.36 14.42
CA GLN A 54 -17.74 0.04 13.73
C GLN A 54 -16.55 0.21 14.67
N GLU A 55 -16.76 0.48 15.96
CA GLU A 55 -15.67 0.66 16.92
C GLU A 55 -15.04 -0.68 17.28
N VAL A 56 -15.87 -1.69 17.55
CA VAL A 56 -15.45 -3.08 17.73
C VAL A 56 -14.69 -3.56 16.49
N MET A 57 -15.23 -3.33 15.28
CA MET A 57 -14.58 -3.74 14.04
C MET A 57 -13.23 -3.05 13.80
N LYS A 58 -13.11 -1.76 14.15
CA LYS A 58 -11.82 -1.06 14.11
C LYS A 58 -10.81 -1.67 15.09
N GLY A 59 -11.26 -2.04 16.29
CA GLY A 59 -10.43 -2.74 17.28
C GLY A 59 -9.93 -4.09 16.77
N VAL A 60 -10.83 -4.91 16.21
CA VAL A 60 -10.46 -6.20 15.60
C VAL A 60 -9.48 -5.98 14.44
N ALA A 61 -9.74 -5.02 13.55
CA ALA A 61 -8.85 -4.70 12.43
C ALA A 61 -7.46 -4.26 12.89
N ALA A 62 -7.36 -3.44 13.94
CA ALA A 62 -6.08 -2.99 14.49
C ALA A 62 -5.25 -4.13 15.07
N VAL A 63 -5.88 -5.07 15.79
CA VAL A 63 -5.20 -6.26 16.32
C VAL A 63 -4.75 -7.17 15.17
N VAL A 64 -5.61 -7.41 14.18
CA VAL A 64 -5.27 -8.19 12.98
C VAL A 64 -4.08 -7.55 12.25
N GLU A 65 -4.09 -6.24 12.04
CA GLU A 65 -2.99 -5.50 11.41
C GLU A 65 -1.67 -5.65 12.19
N GLN A 66 -1.70 -5.55 13.51
CA GLN A 66 -0.51 -5.78 14.35
C GLN A 66 0.02 -7.21 14.23
N ARG A 67 -0.85 -8.23 14.20
CA ARG A 67 -0.43 -9.63 14.03
C ARG A 67 0.21 -9.86 12.68
N VAL A 68 -0.35 -9.26 11.64
CA VAL A 68 0.18 -9.38 10.29
C VAL A 68 1.52 -8.66 10.15
N ASN A 69 1.68 -7.49 10.76
CA ASN A 69 2.99 -6.81 10.81
C ASN A 69 4.02 -7.68 11.54
N GLY A 70 3.61 -8.41 12.59
CA GLY A 70 4.44 -9.36 13.32
C GLY A 70 4.91 -10.56 12.47
N LEU A 71 4.19 -10.92 11.42
CA LEU A 71 4.62 -11.94 10.45
C LEU A 71 5.77 -11.47 9.53
N GLY A 72 6.14 -10.19 9.59
CA GLY A 72 7.12 -9.60 8.67
C GLY A 72 6.56 -9.40 7.26
N VAL A 73 5.23 -9.44 7.09
CA VAL A 73 4.56 -9.18 5.82
C VAL A 73 4.40 -7.68 5.66
N SER A 74 5.35 -7.04 5.00
CA SER A 74 5.44 -5.58 4.93
C SER A 74 4.28 -4.89 4.19
N GLU A 75 3.43 -5.64 3.49
CA GLU A 75 2.48 -5.11 2.49
C GLU A 75 1.11 -5.76 2.59
N ALA A 76 0.76 -6.22 3.79
CA ALA A 76 -0.53 -6.80 4.01
C ALA A 76 -1.64 -5.75 3.97
N VAL A 77 -2.78 -6.15 3.42
CA VAL A 77 -3.95 -5.30 3.34
C VAL A 77 -4.99 -5.84 4.31
N VAL A 78 -5.26 -5.07 5.37
CA VAL A 78 -6.36 -5.34 6.32
C VAL A 78 -7.44 -4.29 6.09
N GLN A 79 -8.62 -4.72 5.67
CA GLN A 79 -9.72 -3.83 5.33
C GLN A 79 -11.05 -4.36 5.86
N LEU A 80 -11.87 -3.45 6.37
CA LEU A 80 -13.25 -3.77 6.71
C LEU A 80 -14.04 -4.05 5.43
N LYS A 81 -14.85 -5.12 5.45
CA LYS A 81 -15.73 -5.54 4.36
C LYS A 81 -17.14 -5.67 4.93
N GLY A 82 -18.06 -4.80 4.50
CA GLY A 82 -19.41 -4.78 5.07
C GLY A 82 -19.42 -4.31 6.54
N SER A 83 -20.35 -4.86 7.34
CA SER A 83 -20.56 -4.48 8.74
C SER A 83 -19.75 -5.30 9.75
N ASP A 84 -19.42 -6.53 9.42
CA ASP A 84 -18.92 -7.55 10.36
C ASP A 84 -17.75 -8.39 9.81
N GLN A 85 -17.26 -8.10 8.59
CA GLN A 85 -16.15 -8.84 7.99
C GLN A 85 -14.88 -8.01 7.88
N ILE A 86 -13.74 -8.71 7.90
CA ILE A 86 -12.41 -8.16 7.66
C ILE A 86 -11.76 -8.98 6.55
N LEU A 87 -11.42 -8.30 5.47
CA LEU A 87 -10.60 -8.84 4.40
C LEU A 87 -9.12 -8.66 4.76
N VAL A 88 -8.38 -9.76 4.80
CA VAL A 88 -6.93 -9.79 5.04
C VAL A 88 -6.23 -10.37 3.82
N GLN A 89 -5.29 -9.64 3.26
CA GLN A 89 -4.44 -10.11 2.17
C GLN A 89 -3.00 -10.15 2.63
N LEU A 90 -2.33 -11.28 2.42
CA LEU A 90 -0.98 -11.57 2.89
C LEU A 90 -0.08 -11.91 1.69
N PRO A 91 0.45 -10.90 0.97
CA PRO A 91 1.40 -11.15 -0.11
C PRO A 91 2.63 -11.91 0.38
N GLY A 92 3.06 -12.92 -0.35
CA GLY A 92 4.23 -13.73 -0.03
C GLY A 92 4.00 -14.86 1.00
N VAL A 93 2.89 -14.85 1.74
CA VAL A 93 2.54 -15.94 2.67
C VAL A 93 1.87 -17.07 1.90
N LYS A 94 2.55 -18.21 1.77
CA LYS A 94 2.06 -19.34 0.96
C LYS A 94 1.28 -20.38 1.75
N ASP A 95 1.50 -20.46 3.06
CA ASP A 95 0.78 -21.39 3.93
C ASP A 95 -0.39 -20.66 4.59
N PRO A 96 -1.63 -20.87 4.10
CA PRO A 96 -2.78 -20.24 4.72
C PRO A 96 -3.00 -20.74 6.15
N THR A 97 -2.66 -21.98 6.48
CA THR A 97 -2.93 -22.55 7.82
C THR A 97 -2.13 -21.85 8.92
N GLN A 98 -0.95 -21.32 8.59
CA GLN A 98 -0.16 -20.49 9.49
C GLN A 98 -0.87 -19.16 9.77
N ALA A 99 -1.37 -18.51 8.72
CA ALA A 99 -2.11 -17.27 8.85
C ALA A 99 -3.44 -17.47 9.61
N GLU A 100 -4.14 -18.57 9.35
CA GLU A 100 -5.37 -18.93 10.07
C GLU A 100 -5.12 -19.05 11.58
N ARG A 101 -4.08 -19.80 11.98
CA ARG A 101 -3.71 -19.99 13.40
C ARG A 101 -3.31 -18.69 14.10
N LEU A 102 -2.71 -17.75 13.37
CA LEU A 102 -2.28 -16.48 13.93
C LEU A 102 -3.42 -15.47 14.02
N LEU A 103 -4.29 -15.43 13.01
CA LEU A 103 -5.34 -14.40 12.90
C LEU A 103 -6.67 -14.83 13.54
N GLY A 104 -6.96 -16.13 13.62
CA GLY A 104 -8.22 -16.66 14.15
C GLY A 104 -8.33 -16.67 15.67
N ASP A 105 -7.21 -16.83 16.39
CA ASP A 105 -7.23 -17.00 17.85
C ASP A 105 -7.53 -15.69 18.58
N THR A 106 -8.35 -15.71 19.63
CA THR A 106 -8.59 -14.51 20.45
C THR A 106 -7.31 -14.05 21.14
N ALA A 107 -6.49 -15.00 21.61
CA ALA A 107 -5.24 -14.75 22.35
C ALA A 107 -5.45 -13.94 23.63
N GLN A 108 -6.47 -14.28 24.41
CA GLN A 108 -6.74 -13.68 25.70
C GLN A 108 -5.73 -14.17 26.74
N LEU A 109 -4.73 -13.33 27.05
CA LEU A 109 -3.73 -13.61 28.07
C LEU A 109 -4.23 -13.22 29.47
N GLU A 110 -4.22 -14.19 30.38
CA GLU A 110 -4.56 -14.00 31.79
C GLU A 110 -3.47 -14.56 32.71
N PHE A 111 -3.18 -13.85 33.78
CA PHE A 111 -2.35 -14.36 34.88
C PHE A 111 -3.26 -14.74 36.04
N ARG A 112 -3.09 -15.97 36.55
CA ARG A 112 -3.88 -16.52 37.65
C ARG A 112 -2.97 -16.99 38.77
N LYS A 113 -3.33 -16.70 40.02
CA LYS A 113 -2.58 -17.16 41.19
C LYS A 113 -3.22 -18.42 41.76
N GLU A 114 -2.40 -19.41 42.11
CA GLU A 114 -2.88 -20.62 42.79
C GLU A 114 -3.27 -20.27 44.24
N ALA A 115 -4.53 -20.51 44.57
CA ALA A 115 -5.08 -20.36 45.91
C ALA A 115 -4.71 -21.57 46.80
N PRO A 116 -4.82 -21.45 48.14
CA PRO A 116 -4.46 -22.55 49.05
C PRO A 116 -5.25 -23.85 48.83
N ASN A 117 -6.42 -23.77 48.18
CA ASN A 117 -7.25 -24.92 47.80
C ASN A 117 -6.76 -25.61 46.50
N GLY A 118 -5.71 -25.09 45.85
CA GLY A 118 -5.17 -25.60 44.59
C GLY A 118 -5.85 -25.07 43.32
N GLU A 119 -6.83 -24.16 43.45
CA GLU A 119 -7.52 -23.56 42.30
C GLU A 119 -6.81 -22.29 41.82
N PHE A 120 -6.92 -22.00 40.52
CA PHE A 120 -6.34 -20.79 39.92
C PHE A 120 -7.33 -19.63 39.90
N GLU A 121 -7.06 -18.58 40.66
CA GLU A 121 -7.86 -17.36 40.74
C GLU A 121 -7.33 -16.28 39.78
N LYS A 122 -8.23 -15.60 39.06
CA LYS A 122 -7.85 -14.51 38.14
C LYS A 122 -7.24 -13.34 38.90
N THR A 123 -6.15 -12.78 38.37
CA THR A 123 -5.51 -11.57 38.90
C THR A 123 -5.91 -10.33 38.11
N ASP A 124 -5.50 -9.16 38.59
CA ASP A 124 -5.67 -7.88 37.89
C ASP A 124 -4.56 -7.59 36.85
N LEU A 125 -3.67 -8.56 36.61
CA LEU A 125 -2.64 -8.55 35.57
C LEU A 125 -3.13 -9.31 34.34
N THR A 126 -3.11 -8.65 33.19
CA THR A 126 -3.63 -9.18 31.91
C THR A 126 -2.68 -8.89 30.76
N GLY A 127 -2.99 -9.39 29.56
CA GLY A 127 -2.28 -9.00 28.33
C GLY A 127 -2.26 -7.50 28.04
N ALA A 128 -3.22 -6.72 28.53
CA ALA A 128 -3.24 -5.26 28.36
C ALA A 128 -2.11 -4.55 29.14
N ASP A 129 -1.51 -5.22 30.12
CA ASP A 129 -0.40 -4.70 30.90
C ASP A 129 0.97 -4.93 30.22
N LEU A 130 1.00 -5.58 29.05
CA LEU A 130 2.21 -5.81 28.26
C LEU A 130 2.55 -4.62 27.35
N THR A 131 3.83 -4.31 27.27
CA THR A 131 4.40 -3.40 26.26
C THR A 131 4.98 -4.19 25.09
N ASN A 132 5.56 -5.37 25.35
CA ASN A 132 6.20 -6.17 24.32
C ASN A 132 6.19 -7.66 24.69
N ALA A 133 6.25 -8.51 23.67
CA ALA A 133 6.45 -9.95 23.81
C ALA A 133 7.26 -10.45 22.62
N PHE A 134 8.32 -11.23 22.88
CA PHE A 134 9.21 -11.72 21.82
C PHE A 134 9.82 -13.08 22.15
N PRO A 135 10.09 -13.92 21.13
CA PRO A 135 10.77 -15.20 21.33
C PRO A 135 12.23 -14.98 21.75
N GLN A 136 12.69 -15.75 22.72
CA GLN A 136 14.06 -15.77 23.21
C GLN A 136 14.58 -17.21 23.25
N ALA A 137 15.81 -17.44 22.78
CA ALA A 137 16.45 -18.74 22.91
C ALA A 137 16.92 -18.95 24.37
N LEU A 138 16.75 -20.16 24.89
CA LEU A 138 17.23 -20.50 26.23
C LEU A 138 18.75 -20.33 26.33
N GLN A 139 19.23 -19.69 27.40
CA GLN A 139 20.67 -19.49 27.62
C GLN A 139 21.44 -20.79 27.89
N SER A 140 20.73 -21.86 28.29
CA SER A 140 21.31 -23.17 28.53
C SER A 140 20.31 -24.25 28.12
N GLY A 141 20.64 -25.03 27.10
CA GLY A 141 19.80 -26.10 26.56
C GLY A 141 19.33 -25.85 25.13
N ASN A 142 18.48 -26.75 24.65
CA ASN A 142 17.81 -26.64 23.35
C ASN A 142 16.34 -26.30 23.62
N GLY A 143 15.89 -25.10 23.23
CA GLY A 143 14.50 -24.68 23.36
C GLY A 143 14.33 -23.17 23.33
N TRP A 144 13.09 -22.74 23.18
CA TRP A 144 12.70 -21.33 23.16
C TRP A 144 11.72 -21.02 24.28
N GLU A 145 11.75 -19.77 24.72
CA GLU A 145 10.88 -19.16 25.70
C GLU A 145 10.32 -17.85 25.15
N VAL A 146 9.26 -17.33 25.77
CA VAL A 146 8.69 -16.03 25.36
C VAL A 146 8.97 -15.02 26.45
N ALA A 147 9.82 -14.04 26.14
CA ALA A 147 10.10 -12.91 27.02
C ALA A 147 8.95 -11.91 26.94
N LEU A 148 8.54 -11.42 28.12
CA LEU A 148 7.49 -10.44 28.31
C LEU A 148 8.08 -9.17 28.92
N GLU A 149 7.67 -8.03 28.39
CA GLU A 149 7.96 -6.72 28.96
C GLU A 149 6.64 -6.04 29.33
N PHE A 150 6.49 -5.69 30.59
CA PHE A 150 5.30 -5.02 31.11
C PHE A 150 5.43 -3.51 31.01
N THR A 151 4.28 -2.85 30.96
CA THR A 151 4.18 -1.41 31.24
C THR A 151 4.62 -1.11 32.68
N GLY A 152 4.92 0.15 33.01
CA GLY A 152 5.26 0.55 34.39
C GLY A 152 4.25 0.04 35.44
N PRO A 153 2.95 0.34 35.30
CA PRO A 153 1.91 -0.18 36.19
C PRO A 153 1.79 -1.71 36.15
N GLY A 154 1.94 -2.33 34.98
CA GLY A 154 1.93 -3.79 34.82
C GLY A 154 3.05 -4.47 35.61
N GLY A 155 4.25 -3.88 35.60
CA GLY A 155 5.40 -4.37 36.35
C GLY A 155 5.19 -4.30 37.86
N GLU A 156 4.51 -3.27 38.35
CA GLU A 156 4.16 -3.15 39.78
C GLU A 156 3.13 -4.20 40.21
N LYS A 157 2.09 -4.44 39.39
CA LYS A 157 1.13 -5.53 39.61
C LYS A 157 1.83 -6.89 39.64
N PHE A 158 2.73 -7.13 38.69
CA PHE A 158 3.51 -8.38 38.61
C PHE A 158 4.42 -8.56 39.84
N ALA A 159 5.12 -7.52 40.27
CA ALA A 159 5.93 -7.55 41.49
C ALA A 159 5.08 -7.87 42.74
N ARG A 160 3.89 -7.26 42.86
CA ARG A 160 2.96 -7.53 43.97
C ARG A 160 2.50 -8.99 43.98
N ILE A 161 2.02 -9.52 42.84
CA ILE A 161 1.52 -10.90 42.74
C ILE A 161 2.65 -11.90 43.03
N THR A 162 3.84 -11.68 42.47
CA THR A 162 4.98 -12.57 42.70
C THR A 162 5.45 -12.53 44.14
N ARG A 163 5.42 -11.37 44.81
CA ARG A 163 5.70 -11.25 46.25
C ARG A 163 4.74 -12.07 47.11
N GLU A 164 3.45 -12.08 46.79
CA GLU A 164 2.45 -12.90 47.52
C GLU A 164 2.72 -14.40 47.37
N LEU A 165 3.26 -14.84 46.24
CA LEU A 165 3.49 -16.26 45.93
C LEU A 165 4.89 -16.76 46.35
N ALA A 166 5.88 -15.86 46.45
CA ALA A 166 7.26 -16.19 46.76
C ALA A 166 7.40 -17.02 48.05
N GLY A 167 8.10 -18.14 47.97
CA GLY A 167 8.37 -19.03 49.10
C GLY A 167 7.17 -19.81 49.65
N THR A 168 5.97 -19.65 49.07
CA THR A 168 4.77 -20.39 49.48
C THR A 168 4.63 -21.75 48.79
N GLY A 169 5.42 -22.02 47.76
CA GLY A 169 5.31 -23.22 46.91
C GLY A 169 4.14 -23.17 45.90
N ARG A 170 3.31 -22.12 45.95
CA ARG A 170 2.17 -21.89 45.05
C ARG A 170 2.63 -21.37 43.68
N ARG A 171 1.85 -21.68 42.65
CA ARG A 171 2.16 -21.39 41.24
C ARG A 171 1.49 -20.12 40.75
N LEU A 172 2.19 -19.41 39.87
CA LEU A 172 1.61 -18.36 39.03
C LEU A 172 1.28 -18.98 37.68
N GLY A 173 0.00 -19.21 37.41
CA GLY A 173 -0.46 -19.75 36.13
C GLY A 173 -0.59 -18.66 35.08
N VAL A 174 -0.01 -18.91 33.91
CA VAL A 174 -0.20 -18.12 32.70
C VAL A 174 -1.16 -18.88 31.81
N PHE A 175 -2.29 -18.25 31.47
CA PHE A 175 -3.36 -18.84 30.68
C PHE A 175 -3.55 -18.07 29.37
N LEU A 176 -3.78 -18.81 28.30
CA LEU A 176 -4.16 -18.27 26.99
C LEU A 176 -5.49 -18.93 26.58
N ASP A 177 -6.52 -18.12 26.39
CA ASP A 177 -7.87 -18.60 26.02
C ASP A 177 -8.36 -19.74 26.93
N GLU A 178 -8.29 -19.52 28.25
CA GLU A 178 -8.67 -20.46 29.33
C GLU A 178 -7.78 -21.72 29.47
N LYS A 179 -6.77 -21.91 28.62
CA LYS A 179 -5.83 -23.05 28.71
C LYS A 179 -4.52 -22.63 29.39
N PRO A 180 -4.00 -23.40 30.37
CA PRO A 180 -2.72 -23.10 30.99
C PRO A 180 -1.58 -23.35 29.99
N ILE A 181 -0.75 -22.34 29.77
CA ILE A 181 0.46 -22.43 28.93
C ILE A 181 1.74 -22.55 29.76
N SER A 182 1.74 -22.04 30.99
CA SER A 182 2.87 -22.13 31.91
C SER A 182 2.38 -22.00 33.35
N THR A 183 2.99 -22.73 34.29
CA THR A 183 2.61 -22.68 35.72
C THR A 183 3.84 -22.66 36.63
N PRO A 184 4.75 -21.68 36.47
CA PRO A 184 5.96 -21.59 37.29
C PRO A 184 5.66 -21.30 38.76
N THR A 185 6.56 -21.75 39.63
CA THR A 185 6.61 -21.34 41.04
C THR A 185 7.50 -20.11 41.20
N VAL A 186 7.21 -19.25 42.17
CA VAL A 186 8.04 -18.09 42.48
C VAL A 186 9.06 -18.45 43.57
N GLY A 187 10.34 -18.21 43.28
CA GLY A 187 11.46 -18.50 44.19
C GLY A 187 11.41 -17.74 45.51
N VAL A 188 12.06 -18.28 46.54
CA VAL A 188 12.12 -17.70 47.90
C VAL A 188 12.87 -16.37 47.93
N GLU A 189 13.75 -16.12 46.96
CA GLU A 189 14.53 -14.89 46.81
C GLU A 189 13.67 -13.65 46.52
N PHE A 190 12.40 -13.83 46.14
CA PHE A 190 11.48 -12.73 45.81
C PHE A 190 10.50 -12.37 46.94
N VAL A 191 10.65 -12.92 48.15
CA VAL A 191 9.73 -12.69 49.29
C VAL A 191 9.65 -11.21 49.71
N ASP A 192 10.77 -10.50 49.67
CA ASP A 192 10.83 -9.12 50.17
C ASP A 192 10.25 -8.09 49.21
N ARG A 193 10.40 -8.28 47.90
CA ARG A 193 10.07 -7.24 46.89
C ARG A 193 9.29 -7.75 45.68
N GLY A 194 9.14 -9.06 45.51
CA GLY A 194 8.66 -9.65 44.26
C GLY A 194 9.66 -9.51 43.12
N ILE A 195 9.28 -9.97 41.93
CA ILE A 195 10.08 -9.80 40.72
C ILE A 195 9.89 -8.36 40.21
N THR A 196 10.84 -7.48 40.54
CA THR A 196 10.86 -6.09 40.11
C THR A 196 11.59 -5.92 38.77
N GLY A 197 11.28 -4.85 38.02
CA GLY A 197 11.93 -4.55 36.73
C GLY A 197 11.06 -4.83 35.51
N GLY A 198 9.82 -5.29 35.70
CA GLY A 198 8.81 -5.36 34.64
C GLY A 198 9.11 -6.36 33.52
N LYS A 199 9.94 -7.36 33.79
CA LYS A 199 10.27 -8.43 32.83
C LYS A 199 9.87 -9.79 33.38
N ALA A 200 9.33 -10.63 32.51
CA ALA A 200 9.00 -12.02 32.83
C ALA A 200 9.27 -12.92 31.62
N VAL A 201 9.23 -14.22 31.84
CA VAL A 201 9.43 -15.21 30.80
C VAL A 201 8.37 -16.30 30.94
N ILE A 202 7.74 -16.66 29.84
CA ILE A 202 6.87 -17.84 29.75
C ILE A 202 7.75 -19.03 29.39
N THR A 203 7.89 -19.96 30.34
CA THR A 203 8.65 -21.20 30.16
C THR A 203 7.72 -22.32 29.68
N GLY A 204 8.12 -23.06 28.64
CA GLY A 204 7.32 -24.16 28.11
C GLY A 204 8.05 -25.12 27.15
N ASN A 205 9.37 -24.99 27.00
CA ASN A 205 10.17 -25.72 26.01
C ASN A 205 9.58 -25.62 24.59
N PHE A 206 9.28 -24.39 24.16
CA PHE A 206 8.68 -24.14 22.85
C PHE A 206 9.68 -24.40 21.72
N SER A 207 9.16 -24.77 20.56
CA SER A 207 9.90 -24.62 19.31
C SER A 207 10.07 -23.14 18.96
N ALA A 208 11.04 -22.84 18.08
CA ALA A 208 11.27 -21.47 17.59
C ALA A 208 10.00 -20.86 16.96
N GLN A 209 9.27 -21.69 16.21
CA GLN A 209 8.03 -21.28 15.55
C GLN A 209 6.93 -20.99 16.57
N GLU A 210 6.69 -21.88 17.52
CA GLU A 210 5.65 -21.67 18.56
C GLU A 210 5.94 -20.44 19.42
N ALA A 211 7.20 -20.23 19.84
CA ALA A 211 7.58 -19.06 20.61
C ALA A 211 7.37 -17.76 19.81
N SER A 212 7.68 -17.77 18.51
CA SER A 212 7.45 -16.63 17.62
C SER A 212 5.97 -16.35 17.43
N GLU A 213 5.16 -17.39 17.15
CA GLU A 213 3.71 -17.27 16.96
C GLU A 213 3.03 -16.76 18.24
N LEU A 214 3.42 -17.28 19.41
CA LEU A 214 2.92 -16.82 20.70
C LEU A 214 3.34 -15.36 20.96
N GLY A 215 4.61 -15.01 20.73
CA GLY A 215 5.09 -13.63 20.86
C GLY A 215 4.30 -12.63 20.01
N ILE A 216 4.03 -12.96 18.74
CA ILE A 216 3.22 -12.14 17.84
C ILE A 216 1.80 -11.94 18.39
N LYS A 217 1.15 -13.03 18.83
CA LYS A 217 -0.21 -12.98 19.40
C LYS A 217 -0.27 -12.10 20.65
N LEU A 218 0.69 -12.27 21.58
CA LEU A 218 0.73 -11.51 22.83
C LEU A 218 1.05 -10.03 22.61
N LYS A 219 1.96 -9.72 21.68
CA LYS A 219 2.32 -8.34 21.34
C LYS A 219 1.18 -7.58 20.67
N ALA A 220 0.42 -8.24 19.80
CA ALA A 220 -0.72 -7.63 19.13
C ALA A 220 -1.93 -7.43 20.05
N GLY A 221 -2.00 -8.19 21.15
CA GLY A 221 -3.10 -8.16 22.10
C GLY A 221 -4.27 -9.09 21.74
N ALA A 222 -5.24 -9.11 22.65
CA ALA A 222 -6.43 -9.96 22.51
C ALA A 222 -7.44 -9.34 21.54
N LEU A 223 -8.12 -10.19 20.75
CA LEU A 223 -9.24 -9.72 19.93
C LEU A 223 -10.41 -9.28 20.82
N PRO A 224 -11.07 -8.14 20.52
CA PRO A 224 -12.27 -7.72 21.26
C PRO A 224 -13.43 -8.72 21.19
N VAL A 225 -13.51 -9.42 20.06
CA VAL A 225 -14.50 -10.47 19.76
C VAL A 225 -13.82 -11.59 18.96
N PRO A 226 -14.25 -12.85 19.11
CA PRO A 226 -13.71 -13.95 18.33
C PRO A 226 -14.03 -13.75 16.85
N VAL A 227 -13.15 -14.22 15.99
CA VAL A 227 -13.32 -14.17 14.53
C VAL A 227 -13.32 -15.58 13.95
N GLU A 228 -14.16 -15.82 12.95
CA GLU A 228 -14.19 -17.05 12.18
C GLU A 228 -13.74 -16.79 10.74
N ILE A 229 -13.02 -17.75 10.16
CA ILE A 229 -12.55 -17.64 8.79
C ILE A 229 -13.64 -18.21 7.88
N ILE A 230 -14.35 -17.33 7.17
CA ILE A 230 -15.46 -17.72 6.29
C ILE A 230 -15.03 -17.91 4.85
N GLU A 231 -13.88 -17.39 4.47
CA GLU A 231 -13.29 -17.56 3.15
C GLU A 231 -11.77 -17.61 3.27
N ASN A 232 -11.16 -18.61 2.64
CA ASN A 232 -9.72 -18.72 2.50
C ASN A 232 -9.40 -19.03 1.04
N ARG A 233 -8.61 -18.14 0.41
CA ARG A 233 -8.18 -18.27 -0.96
C ARG A 233 -6.67 -18.09 -1.04
N THR A 234 -5.99 -19.08 -1.60
CA THR A 234 -4.57 -18.95 -1.94
C THR A 234 -4.44 -18.52 -3.39
N VAL A 235 -3.62 -17.50 -3.64
CA VAL A 235 -3.29 -17.00 -4.98
C VAL A 235 -1.89 -17.47 -5.33
N SER A 236 -1.73 -18.18 -6.45
CA SER A 236 -0.42 -18.68 -6.88
C SER A 236 0.41 -17.55 -7.51
N ALA A 237 1.71 -17.54 -7.20
CA ALA A 237 2.66 -16.58 -7.79
C ALA A 237 2.82 -16.76 -9.31
N THR A 238 2.59 -17.98 -9.82
CA THR A 238 2.70 -18.28 -11.27
C THR A 238 1.65 -17.53 -12.08
N LEU A 239 0.41 -17.47 -11.58
CA LEU A 239 -0.68 -16.75 -12.24
C LEU A 239 -0.38 -15.25 -12.34
N GLY A 240 0.28 -14.71 -11.31
CA GLY A 240 0.78 -13.34 -11.28
C GLY A 240 1.88 -13.09 -12.32
N ALA A 241 2.93 -13.93 -12.33
CA ALA A 241 4.07 -13.76 -13.24
C ALA A 241 3.66 -13.80 -14.73
N ASP A 242 2.80 -14.75 -15.11
CA ASP A 242 2.32 -14.87 -16.49
C ASP A 242 1.46 -13.66 -16.88
N SER A 243 0.58 -13.23 -15.97
CA SER A 243 -0.27 -12.05 -16.18
C SER A 243 0.57 -10.77 -16.31
N VAL A 244 1.60 -10.57 -15.49
CA VAL A 244 2.52 -9.43 -15.59
C VAL A 244 3.22 -9.43 -16.94
N ARG A 245 3.73 -10.58 -17.37
CA ARG A 245 4.43 -10.70 -18.65
C ARG A 245 3.51 -10.38 -19.82
N GLN A 246 2.28 -10.89 -19.80
CA GLN A 246 1.28 -10.61 -20.82
C GLN A 246 0.84 -9.14 -20.81
N SER A 247 0.60 -8.55 -19.64
CA SER A 247 0.29 -7.12 -19.50
C SER A 247 1.43 -6.23 -19.99
N LEU A 248 2.68 -6.60 -19.73
CA LEU A 248 3.85 -5.87 -20.22
C LEU A 248 3.94 -5.92 -21.74
N TYR A 249 3.82 -7.10 -22.36
CA TYR A 249 3.86 -7.23 -23.81
C TYR A 249 2.70 -6.47 -24.48
N THR A 250 1.47 -6.60 -23.96
CA THR A 250 0.30 -5.86 -24.46
C THR A 250 0.47 -4.36 -24.26
N GLY A 251 0.99 -3.91 -23.12
CA GLY A 251 1.26 -2.51 -22.83
C GLY A 251 2.31 -1.91 -23.77
N ILE A 252 3.41 -2.62 -24.04
CA ILE A 252 4.44 -2.19 -24.99
C ILE A 252 3.87 -2.13 -26.41
N ALA A 253 3.18 -3.19 -26.85
CA ALA A 253 2.59 -3.24 -28.20
C ALA A 253 1.56 -2.11 -28.41
N GLY A 254 0.68 -1.88 -27.41
CA GLY A 254 -0.29 -0.79 -27.43
C GLY A 254 0.37 0.59 -27.46
N THR A 255 1.40 0.82 -26.64
CA THR A 255 2.15 2.08 -26.61
C THR A 255 2.86 2.35 -27.95
N LEU A 256 3.48 1.32 -28.55
CA LEU A 256 4.11 1.45 -29.87
C LEU A 256 3.10 1.78 -30.96
N LEU A 257 1.92 1.17 -30.94
CA LEU A 257 0.85 1.47 -31.90
C LEU A 257 0.39 2.94 -31.75
N VAL A 258 0.27 3.42 -30.52
CA VAL A 258 -0.03 4.83 -30.22
C VAL A 258 1.05 5.77 -30.75
N PHE A 259 2.34 5.47 -30.54
CA PHE A 259 3.45 6.26 -31.11
C PHE A 259 3.39 6.31 -32.63
N ILE A 260 3.18 5.17 -33.28
CA ILE A 260 3.07 5.10 -34.74
C ILE A 260 1.89 5.97 -35.22
N PHE A 261 0.73 5.87 -34.57
CA PHE A 261 -0.43 6.69 -34.91
C PHE A 261 -0.15 8.18 -34.74
N MET A 262 0.46 8.58 -33.62
CA MET A 262 0.76 9.98 -33.32
C MET A 262 1.73 10.57 -34.34
N VAL A 263 2.82 9.88 -34.67
CA VAL A 263 3.77 10.33 -35.69
C VAL A 263 3.14 10.33 -37.08
N ALA A 264 2.37 9.30 -37.46
CA ALA A 264 1.77 9.21 -38.79
C ALA A 264 0.72 10.32 -39.03
N TYR A 265 -0.16 10.56 -38.06
CA TYR A 265 -1.28 11.50 -38.22
C TYR A 265 -0.89 12.95 -37.85
N TYR A 266 -0.16 13.13 -36.75
CA TYR A 266 0.21 14.45 -36.23
C TYR A 266 1.63 14.88 -36.56
N ARG A 267 2.45 14.03 -37.20
CA ARG A 267 3.80 14.37 -37.69
C ARG A 267 4.71 14.92 -36.57
N LEU A 268 5.18 16.17 -36.70
CA LEU A 268 6.12 16.76 -35.76
C LEU A 268 5.49 16.96 -34.36
N PRO A 269 4.30 17.58 -34.20
CA PRO A 269 3.57 17.56 -32.95
C PRO A 269 3.41 16.17 -32.33
N GLY A 270 3.12 15.16 -33.16
CA GLY A 270 3.01 13.77 -32.74
C GLY A 270 4.28 13.24 -32.07
N LEU A 271 5.43 13.41 -32.73
CA LEU A 271 6.74 13.02 -32.17
C LEU A 271 7.02 13.70 -30.82
N ILE A 272 6.60 14.96 -30.67
CA ILE A 272 6.80 15.71 -29.42
C ILE A 272 5.88 15.25 -28.31
N ALA A 273 4.64 14.86 -28.64
CA ALA A 273 3.75 14.22 -27.69
C ALA A 273 4.32 12.88 -27.22
N ASP A 274 4.92 12.09 -28.11
CA ASP A 274 5.53 10.80 -27.73
C ASP A 274 6.73 10.97 -26.78
N MET A 275 7.57 11.99 -27.02
CA MET A 275 8.64 12.35 -26.08
C MET A 275 8.07 12.72 -24.69
N ALA A 276 6.98 13.49 -24.66
CA ALA A 276 6.30 13.82 -23.41
C ALA A 276 5.64 12.59 -22.76
N LEU A 277 5.15 11.63 -23.55
CA LEU A 277 4.55 10.39 -23.07
C LEU A 277 5.59 9.45 -22.43
N ILE A 278 6.82 9.44 -22.93
CA ILE A 278 7.94 8.72 -22.29
C ILE A 278 8.24 9.32 -20.92
N ILE A 279 8.32 10.65 -20.82
CA ILE A 279 8.52 11.35 -19.53
C ILE A 279 7.36 11.07 -18.58
N TYR A 280 6.13 11.06 -19.08
CA TYR A 280 4.94 10.69 -18.34
C TYR A 280 5.03 9.29 -17.74
N GLY A 281 5.36 8.28 -18.56
CA GLY A 281 5.49 6.89 -18.09
C GLY A 281 6.58 6.75 -17.03
N LEU A 282 7.74 7.35 -17.26
CA LEU A 282 8.87 7.36 -16.32
C LEU A 282 8.52 8.04 -15.01
N SER A 283 7.89 9.21 -15.07
CA SER A 283 7.51 10.01 -13.89
C SER A 283 6.43 9.32 -13.06
N THR A 284 5.43 8.75 -13.73
CA THR A 284 4.34 8.00 -13.08
C THR A 284 4.89 6.77 -12.36
N PHE A 285 5.75 5.99 -13.03
CA PHE A 285 6.37 4.82 -12.41
C PHE A 285 7.32 5.18 -11.26
N ALA A 286 8.03 6.30 -11.36
CA ALA A 286 8.82 6.82 -10.25
C ALA A 286 7.95 7.19 -9.04
N ILE A 287 6.79 7.80 -9.26
CA ILE A 287 5.86 8.15 -8.17
C ILE A 287 5.32 6.88 -7.48
N PHE A 288 5.01 5.81 -8.22
CA PHE A 288 4.60 4.52 -7.64
C PHE A 288 5.68 3.87 -6.76
N LYS A 289 6.96 4.20 -6.98
CA LYS A 289 8.08 3.75 -6.14
C LYS A 289 8.39 4.70 -4.98
N LEU A 290 7.99 5.97 -5.09
CA LEU A 290 8.24 6.98 -4.07
C LEU A 290 7.15 6.97 -3.00
N ILE A 291 5.90 6.94 -3.43
CA ILE A 291 4.74 6.65 -2.58
C ILE A 291 4.60 5.13 -2.67
N PRO A 292 4.70 4.34 -1.59
CA PRO A 292 4.69 2.88 -1.63
C PRO A 292 3.32 2.36 -2.08
N VAL A 293 3.03 2.49 -3.37
CA VAL A 293 1.80 2.04 -4.00
C VAL A 293 1.99 0.58 -4.35
N THR A 294 1.14 -0.27 -3.79
CA THR A 294 1.11 -1.69 -4.12
C THR A 294 0.69 -1.89 -5.57
N LEU A 295 1.59 -2.39 -6.41
CA LEU A 295 1.32 -2.67 -7.81
C LEU A 295 0.54 -3.99 -7.93
N THR A 296 -0.66 -3.92 -8.48
CA THR A 296 -1.56 -5.07 -8.73
C THR A 296 -1.84 -5.21 -10.22
N LEU A 297 -2.43 -6.33 -10.68
CA LEU A 297 -2.88 -6.51 -12.06
C LEU A 297 -3.88 -5.42 -12.47
N PRO A 298 -4.92 -5.10 -11.68
CA PRO A 298 -5.75 -3.93 -11.97
C PRO A 298 -4.94 -2.63 -11.97
N GLY A 299 -4.00 -2.45 -11.04
CA GLY A 299 -3.11 -1.28 -11.05
C GLY A 299 -2.32 -1.12 -12.36
N ILE A 300 -1.79 -2.22 -12.90
CA ILE A 300 -1.12 -2.24 -14.21
C ILE A 300 -2.11 -1.89 -15.33
N ALA A 301 -3.34 -2.43 -15.30
CA ALA A 301 -4.37 -2.08 -16.27
C ALA A 301 -4.75 -0.58 -16.18
N GLY A 302 -4.84 -0.02 -14.98
CA GLY A 302 -5.05 1.41 -14.75
C GLY A 302 -3.93 2.26 -15.33
N PHE A 303 -2.67 1.83 -15.16
CA PHE A 303 -1.52 2.48 -15.78
C PHE A 303 -1.53 2.40 -17.31
N ILE A 304 -1.90 1.26 -17.90
CA ILE A 304 -2.03 1.12 -19.35
C ILE A 304 -3.17 2.00 -19.89
N LEU A 305 -4.31 2.03 -19.20
CA LEU A 305 -5.43 2.91 -19.53
C LEU A 305 -5.02 4.39 -19.47
N SER A 306 -4.23 4.77 -18.47
CA SER A 306 -3.77 6.14 -18.33
C SER A 306 -2.78 6.57 -19.42
N ILE A 307 -2.02 5.66 -20.03
CA ILE A 307 -1.24 5.94 -21.25
C ILE A 307 -2.15 6.34 -22.41
N GLY A 308 -3.27 5.62 -22.61
CA GLY A 308 -4.24 5.95 -23.66
C GLY A 308 -4.87 7.33 -23.45
N MET A 309 -5.29 7.62 -22.22
CA MET A 309 -5.82 8.95 -21.85
C MET A 309 -4.75 10.05 -21.93
N ALA A 310 -3.47 9.72 -21.72
CA ALA A 310 -2.39 10.68 -21.80
C ALA A 310 -2.18 11.27 -23.20
N VAL A 311 -2.54 10.50 -24.23
CA VAL A 311 -2.47 10.94 -25.62
C VAL A 311 -3.64 11.82 -26.01
N ASP A 312 -4.82 11.61 -25.42
CA ASP A 312 -6.05 12.38 -25.73
C ASP A 312 -5.88 13.89 -25.51
N ALA A 313 -5.24 14.28 -24.40
CA ALA A 313 -4.94 15.69 -24.13
C ALA A 313 -4.09 16.33 -25.26
N ASN A 314 -3.09 15.60 -25.77
CA ASN A 314 -2.24 16.09 -26.86
C ASN A 314 -3.00 16.17 -28.20
N VAL A 315 -3.85 15.18 -28.49
CA VAL A 315 -4.74 15.16 -29.66
C VAL A 315 -5.62 16.42 -29.67
N LEU A 316 -6.28 16.74 -28.55
CA LEU A 316 -7.15 17.92 -28.45
C LEU A 316 -6.38 19.22 -28.70
N ILE A 317 -5.19 19.37 -28.10
CA ILE A 317 -4.31 20.54 -28.30
C ILE A 317 -3.94 20.68 -29.78
N PHE A 318 -3.62 19.58 -30.45
CA PHE A 318 -3.20 19.59 -31.84
C PHE A 318 -4.35 19.89 -32.79
N GLU A 319 -5.54 19.36 -32.56
CA GLU A 319 -6.71 19.72 -33.38
C GLU A 319 -7.09 21.19 -33.21
N ARG A 320 -7.08 21.73 -31.98
CA ARG A 320 -7.27 23.18 -31.79
C ARG A 320 -6.17 24.01 -32.43
N THR A 321 -4.92 23.55 -32.40
CA THR A 321 -3.82 24.21 -33.12
C THR A 321 -4.06 24.21 -34.63
N LYS A 322 -4.50 23.08 -35.22
CA LYS A 322 -4.82 22.98 -36.65
C LYS A 322 -5.98 23.90 -37.04
N GLU A 323 -7.02 24.01 -36.22
CA GLU A 323 -8.12 24.97 -36.43
C GLU A 323 -7.60 26.42 -36.49
N GLU A 324 -6.75 26.81 -35.55
CA GLU A 324 -6.19 28.17 -35.49
C GLU A 324 -5.25 28.47 -36.68
N LEU A 325 -4.50 27.47 -37.13
CA LEU A 325 -3.69 27.56 -38.36
C LEU A 325 -4.57 27.74 -39.60
N ARG A 326 -5.64 26.97 -39.73
CA ARG A 326 -6.62 27.11 -40.84
C ARG A 326 -7.34 28.45 -40.80
N ALA A 327 -7.56 29.01 -39.62
CA ALA A 327 -8.08 30.37 -39.43
C ALA A 327 -7.07 31.47 -39.81
N GLY A 328 -5.84 31.12 -40.21
CA GLY A 328 -4.83 32.04 -40.72
C GLY A 328 -3.96 32.69 -39.65
N LYS A 329 -3.98 32.20 -38.40
CA LYS A 329 -3.05 32.68 -37.36
C LYS A 329 -1.62 32.21 -37.67
N GLN A 330 -0.64 33.03 -37.29
CA GLN A 330 0.77 32.64 -37.34
C GLN A 330 1.03 31.40 -36.48
N LEU A 331 1.97 30.55 -36.90
CA LEU A 331 2.25 29.25 -36.27
C LEU A 331 2.46 29.32 -34.76
N PHE A 332 3.22 30.30 -34.29
CA PHE A 332 3.47 30.47 -32.85
C PHE A 332 2.19 30.83 -32.08
N THR A 333 1.44 31.80 -32.59
CA THR A 333 0.16 32.25 -32.00
C THR A 333 -0.89 31.15 -32.07
N ALA A 334 -0.92 30.36 -33.13
CA ALA A 334 -1.83 29.23 -33.30
C ALA A 334 -1.55 28.12 -32.28
N VAL A 335 -0.29 27.77 -32.05
CA VAL A 335 0.10 26.81 -31.01
C VAL A 335 -0.26 27.33 -29.63
N GLU A 336 0.04 28.59 -29.32
CA GLU A 336 -0.29 29.17 -28.02
C GLU A 336 -1.79 29.24 -27.76
N ALA A 337 -2.57 29.59 -28.79
CA ALA A 337 -4.04 29.56 -28.74
C ALA A 337 -4.59 28.13 -28.62
N GLY A 338 -3.96 27.15 -29.27
CA GLY A 338 -4.33 25.74 -29.15
C GLY A 338 -4.22 25.24 -27.71
N PHE A 339 -3.09 25.51 -27.04
CA PHE A 339 -2.91 25.17 -25.62
C PHE A 339 -3.89 25.88 -24.70
N SER A 340 -4.14 27.18 -24.89
CA SER A 340 -5.04 27.93 -24.01
C SER A 340 -6.50 27.51 -24.16
N ARG A 341 -6.96 27.26 -25.39
CA ARG A 341 -8.34 26.81 -25.65
C ARG A 341 -8.59 25.37 -25.27
N ALA A 342 -7.60 24.48 -25.43
CA ALA A 342 -7.75 23.08 -25.05
C ALA A 342 -7.69 22.86 -23.53
N PHE A 343 -7.05 23.76 -22.78
CA PHE A 343 -6.82 23.60 -21.35
C PHE A 343 -8.09 23.34 -20.54
N THR A 344 -9.18 24.11 -20.78
CA THR A 344 -10.43 23.94 -20.01
C THR A 344 -11.03 22.56 -20.22
N SER A 345 -11.14 22.11 -21.47
CA SER A 345 -11.66 20.79 -21.80
C SER A 345 -10.79 19.64 -21.27
N ILE A 346 -9.46 19.81 -21.26
CA ILE A 346 -8.54 18.81 -20.67
C ILE A 346 -8.75 18.76 -19.16
N PHE A 347 -8.80 19.92 -18.51
CA PHE A 347 -9.00 20.01 -17.07
C PHE A 347 -10.34 19.40 -16.65
N ASP A 348 -11.44 19.71 -17.36
CA ASP A 348 -12.78 19.19 -17.07
C ASP A 348 -12.84 17.65 -17.20
N SER A 349 -12.22 17.10 -18.25
CA SER A 349 -12.13 15.64 -18.45
C SER A 349 -11.36 14.96 -17.31
N HIS A 350 -10.17 15.47 -16.98
CA HIS A 350 -9.35 14.96 -15.89
C HIS A 350 -10.00 15.11 -14.52
N ALA A 351 -10.65 16.24 -14.24
CA ALA A 351 -11.35 16.50 -13.00
C ALA A 351 -12.49 15.49 -12.78
N THR A 352 -13.27 15.22 -13.83
CA THR A 352 -14.35 14.22 -13.79
C THR A 352 -13.81 12.82 -13.47
N SER A 353 -12.72 12.41 -14.14
CA SER A 353 -12.09 11.11 -13.87
C SER A 353 -11.46 11.03 -12.48
N LEU A 354 -10.90 12.13 -11.96
CA LEU A 354 -10.37 12.19 -10.59
C LEU A 354 -11.49 12.06 -9.54
N ILE A 355 -12.67 12.63 -9.79
CA ILE A 355 -13.84 12.43 -8.93
C ILE A 355 -14.24 10.95 -8.91
N SER A 356 -14.27 10.28 -10.07
CA SER A 356 -14.53 8.84 -10.13
C SER A 356 -13.48 8.04 -9.36
N CYS A 357 -12.19 8.40 -9.49
CA CYS A 357 -11.12 7.76 -8.71
C CYS A 357 -11.30 7.96 -7.21
N ALA A 358 -11.72 9.15 -6.76
CA ALA A 358 -11.98 9.43 -5.35
C ALA A 358 -13.10 8.56 -4.79
N VAL A 359 -14.20 8.40 -5.55
CA VAL A 359 -15.31 7.52 -5.17
C VAL A 359 -14.86 6.05 -5.12
N LEU A 360 -14.14 5.58 -6.13
CA LEU A 360 -13.58 4.22 -6.16
C LEU A 360 -12.57 3.97 -5.04
N PHE A 361 -11.80 4.97 -4.66
CA PHE A 361 -10.81 4.85 -3.58
C PHE A 361 -11.48 4.81 -2.20
N TRP A 362 -12.58 5.53 -2.01
CA TRP A 362 -13.32 5.56 -0.75
C TRP A 362 -14.22 4.34 -0.57
N LEU A 363 -14.98 3.95 -1.61
CA LEU A 363 -15.94 2.85 -1.54
C LEU A 363 -15.37 1.50 -1.97
N GLY A 364 -14.27 1.49 -2.72
CA GLY A 364 -13.63 0.27 -3.21
C GLY A 364 -12.77 -0.41 -2.15
N THR A 365 -12.61 -1.72 -2.31
CA THR A 365 -11.77 -2.56 -1.44
C THR A 365 -10.65 -3.22 -2.25
N GLY A 366 -9.56 -3.58 -1.56
CA GLY A 366 -8.40 -4.30 -2.09
C GLY A 366 -7.92 -3.77 -3.44
N LEU A 367 -8.14 -4.57 -4.49
CA LEU A 367 -7.66 -4.31 -5.85
C LEU A 367 -8.27 -3.06 -6.51
N VAL A 368 -9.54 -2.74 -6.22
CA VAL A 368 -10.23 -1.58 -6.83
C VAL A 368 -9.63 -0.26 -6.33
N LYS A 369 -9.27 -0.22 -5.05
CA LYS A 369 -8.60 0.93 -4.43
C LYS A 369 -7.22 1.15 -5.03
N GLY A 370 -6.47 0.08 -5.28
CA GLY A 370 -5.18 0.12 -5.98
C GLY A 370 -5.31 0.65 -7.41
N PHE A 371 -6.28 0.13 -8.19
CA PHE A 371 -6.60 0.66 -9.52
C PHE A 371 -6.91 2.16 -9.47
N ALA A 372 -7.81 2.59 -8.60
CA ALA A 372 -8.20 4.00 -8.48
C ALA A 372 -7.01 4.92 -8.15
N LEU A 373 -6.12 4.49 -7.26
CA LEU A 373 -4.92 5.25 -6.90
C LEU A 373 -3.93 5.37 -8.07
N THR A 374 -3.64 4.27 -8.76
CA THR A 374 -2.75 4.27 -9.94
C THR A 374 -3.28 5.16 -11.06
N LEU A 375 -4.59 5.10 -11.32
CA LEU A 375 -5.27 5.93 -12.31
C LEU A 375 -5.23 7.42 -11.93
N ALA A 376 -5.52 7.76 -10.67
CA ALA A 376 -5.49 9.14 -10.18
C ALA A 376 -4.11 9.77 -10.31
N ILE A 377 -3.05 9.06 -9.92
CA ILE A 377 -1.66 9.50 -10.09
C ILE A 377 -1.37 9.71 -11.58
N GLY A 378 -1.74 8.75 -12.42
CA GLY A 378 -1.59 8.86 -13.87
C GLY A 378 -2.29 10.09 -14.46
N LEU A 379 -3.51 10.41 -14.01
CA LEU A 379 -4.24 11.60 -14.47
C LEU A 379 -3.53 12.90 -14.08
N ILE A 380 -3.02 13.00 -12.84
CA ILE A 380 -2.31 14.18 -12.33
C ILE A 380 -1.00 14.40 -13.08
N VAL A 381 -0.21 13.33 -13.25
CA VAL A 381 1.06 13.41 -13.98
C VAL A 381 0.81 13.75 -15.45
N ASN A 382 -0.24 13.18 -16.05
CA ASN A 382 -0.59 13.51 -17.43
C ASN A 382 -0.93 14.99 -17.63
N LEU A 383 -1.69 15.59 -16.71
CA LEU A 383 -2.02 17.01 -16.79
C LEU A 383 -0.74 17.86 -16.80
N PHE A 384 0.24 17.50 -15.96
CA PHE A 384 1.55 18.16 -15.96
C PHE A 384 2.30 17.94 -17.28
N THR A 385 2.41 16.71 -17.78
CA THR A 385 3.22 16.42 -18.98
C THR A 385 2.60 16.97 -20.26
N SER A 386 1.29 16.83 -20.44
CA SER A 386 0.59 17.32 -21.63
C SER A 386 0.57 18.84 -21.71
N VAL A 387 0.35 19.55 -20.59
CA VAL A 387 0.25 21.02 -20.59
C VAL A 387 1.62 21.70 -20.47
N THR A 388 2.55 21.12 -19.72
CA THR A 388 3.86 21.74 -19.44
C THR A 388 4.95 21.21 -20.37
N CYS A 389 5.16 19.89 -20.43
CA CYS A 389 6.25 19.31 -21.21
C CYS A 389 6.00 19.45 -22.71
N SER A 390 4.84 19.00 -23.23
CA SER A 390 4.51 19.10 -24.66
C SER A 390 4.54 20.56 -25.14
N ARG A 391 4.00 21.50 -24.34
CA ARG A 391 4.05 22.94 -24.64
C ARG A 391 5.48 23.45 -24.72
N THR A 392 6.30 23.13 -23.71
CA THR A 392 7.68 23.62 -23.64
C THR A 392 8.51 23.08 -24.80
N PHE A 393 8.38 21.81 -25.15
CA PHE A 393 9.08 21.20 -26.27
C PHE A 393 8.63 21.79 -27.61
N LEU A 394 7.32 21.85 -27.86
CA LEU A 394 6.79 22.34 -29.13
C LEU A 394 7.19 23.80 -29.37
N LEU A 395 7.05 24.66 -28.35
CA LEU A 395 7.44 26.06 -28.41
C LEU A 395 8.97 26.28 -28.54
N THR A 396 9.78 25.36 -28.03
CA THR A 396 11.25 25.40 -28.20
C THR A 396 11.65 25.01 -29.61
N ILE A 397 11.01 24.00 -30.17
CA ILE A 397 11.23 23.52 -31.54
C ILE A 397 10.88 24.58 -32.58
N LEU A 398 9.84 25.37 -32.33
CA LEU A 398 9.48 26.51 -33.17
C LEU A 398 10.55 27.61 -33.25
N ASN A 399 11.60 27.60 -32.41
CA ASN A 399 12.73 28.50 -32.58
C ASN A 399 13.60 28.14 -33.80
N PHE A 400 13.55 26.89 -34.27
CA PHE A 400 14.31 26.46 -35.44
C PHE A 400 13.51 26.76 -36.72
N PRO A 401 13.99 27.67 -37.59
CA PRO A 401 13.24 28.10 -38.78
C PRO A 401 12.89 26.94 -39.73
N ALA A 402 13.76 25.92 -39.81
CA ALA A 402 13.58 24.73 -40.63
C ALA A 402 12.31 23.93 -40.28
N LEU A 403 11.84 24.03 -39.04
CA LEU A 403 10.72 23.26 -38.50
C LEU A 403 9.39 24.05 -38.49
N ARG A 404 9.36 25.28 -39.02
CA ARG A 404 8.15 26.14 -39.06
C ARG A 404 7.22 25.88 -40.25
N LYS A 405 7.31 24.72 -40.90
CA LYS A 405 6.51 24.41 -42.09
C LYS A 405 5.12 23.94 -41.66
N PRO A 406 4.01 24.54 -42.15
CA PRO A 406 2.65 24.10 -41.81
C PRO A 406 2.38 22.62 -42.11
N ALA A 407 3.03 22.09 -43.15
CA ALA A 407 2.98 20.67 -43.48
C ALA A 407 3.48 19.77 -42.33
N LEU A 408 4.46 20.20 -41.54
CA LEU A 408 4.94 19.43 -40.37
C LEU A 408 3.91 19.37 -39.24
N PHE A 409 2.89 20.23 -39.27
CA PHE A 409 1.78 20.28 -38.31
C PHE A 409 0.50 19.63 -38.86
N GLY A 410 0.58 18.95 -40.01
CA GLY A 410 -0.54 18.24 -40.62
C GLY A 410 -1.57 19.15 -41.29
N VAL A 411 -1.18 20.37 -41.70
CA VAL A 411 -2.05 21.30 -42.42
C VAL A 411 -1.40 21.69 -43.75
N SER A 412 -2.11 21.43 -44.87
CA SER A 412 -1.65 21.72 -46.23
C SER A 412 -2.20 23.03 -46.79
N ASP A 413 -3.43 23.39 -46.40
CA ASP A 413 -4.16 24.56 -46.91
C ASP A 413 -4.17 25.68 -45.86
N VAL A 414 -3.10 26.47 -45.83
CA VAL A 414 -2.94 27.57 -44.88
C VAL A 414 -2.78 28.90 -45.63
N PRO A 415 -3.52 29.96 -45.27
CA PRO A 415 -3.38 31.28 -45.90
C PRO A 415 -1.94 31.79 -45.82
N ALA A 416 -1.41 32.42 -46.88
CA ALA A 416 0.00 32.85 -46.97
C ALA A 416 0.49 33.74 -45.81
N LYS A 417 -0.42 34.41 -45.08
CA LYS A 417 -0.10 35.20 -43.87
C LYS A 417 0.35 34.36 -42.67
N ALA A 418 -0.06 33.10 -42.56
CA ALA A 418 0.27 32.23 -41.43
C ALA A 418 1.67 31.60 -41.51
N VAL A 419 2.38 31.79 -42.63
CA VAL A 419 3.74 31.25 -42.89
C VAL A 419 4.84 32.26 -42.53
N ARG A 420 4.51 33.54 -42.34
CA ARG A 420 5.50 34.58 -42.01
C ARG A 420 5.79 34.62 -40.49
N PRO A 421 7.07 34.85 -40.11
CA PRO A 421 7.57 34.69 -38.75
C PRO A 421 6.87 35.54 -37.69
#